data_AF-A0A3M7KMF7-F1
#
_entry.id   AF-A0A3M7KMF7-F1
#
_cell.length_a   1.000
_cell.length_b   1.000
_cell.length_c   1.000
_cell.angle_alpha   90.00
_cell.angle_beta   90.00
_cell.angle_gamma   90.00
#
_symmetry.space_group_name_H-M   'P 1'
#
loop_
_entity.id
_entity.type
_entity.pdbx_description
1 polymer ?
#
loop_
_entity_poly.entity_id
_entity_poly.type
_entity_poly.pdbx_seq_one_letter_code
_entity_poly.pdbx_strand_id
1 'polypeptide(L)'
;MKARVLMKRLNTNILRNTKCIVNEEGNYIYIHFELIQDSIRLNKKTHKLQYRLSKWDLWIKSLEIDLNSEIFYELNILQELIDNEKIKDIIEGVDIIENSLPVYSIINGKIVESVTDDYNIPNVTIEGEIMQDHTHFPTPKQAIEYNIKEKKASISLLTRRVNDEEKKLEKLTHMEKEIGLRLNKINNLINKENINIINLHSPSIDNQGN
;
A
#
# COMPACT_ATOMS: atom_id res chain seq x y z
N MET A 1 -3.19 0.16 23.46
CA MET A 1 -2.13 -0.36 24.37
C MET A 1 -2.40 -1.80 24.77
N LYS A 2 -2.28 -2.72 23.81
CA LYS A 2 -2.10 -4.17 24.02
C LYS A 2 -1.04 -4.75 23.04
N ALA A 3 -0.84 -4.13 21.87
CA ALA A 3 0.21 -4.52 20.92
C ALA A 3 1.65 -4.28 21.40
N ARG A 4 1.97 -3.18 22.09
CA ARG A 4 3.33 -2.90 22.58
C ARG A 4 3.82 -3.90 23.62
N VAL A 5 3.01 -4.20 24.63
CA VAL A 5 3.32 -5.26 25.62
C VAL A 5 3.54 -6.59 24.93
N LEU A 6 2.63 -6.95 24.00
CA LEU A 6 2.73 -8.21 23.28
C LEU A 6 3.99 -8.26 22.41
N MET A 7 4.26 -7.22 21.62
CA MET A 7 5.47 -7.08 20.81
C MET A 7 6.74 -7.21 21.67
N LYS A 8 6.81 -6.45 22.76
CA LYS A 8 7.94 -6.48 23.71
C LYS A 8 8.11 -7.88 24.27
N ARG A 9 7.06 -8.51 24.79
CA ARG A 9 7.15 -9.85 25.42
C ARG A 9 7.43 -10.97 24.41
N LEU A 10 6.92 -10.88 23.18
CA LEU A 10 7.25 -11.83 22.12
C LEU A 10 8.73 -11.67 21.71
N ASN A 11 9.21 -10.44 21.50
CA ASN A 11 10.60 -10.19 21.10
C ASN A 11 11.63 -10.41 22.22
N THR A 12 11.31 -10.17 23.50
CA THR A 12 12.30 -10.25 24.60
C THR A 12 12.48 -11.65 25.18
N ASN A 13 11.41 -12.44 25.27
CA ASN A 13 11.40 -13.62 26.14
C ASN A 13 11.14 -14.94 25.42
N ILE A 14 10.46 -14.94 24.28
CA ILE A 14 9.80 -16.16 23.80
C ILE A 14 10.10 -16.44 22.32
N LEU A 15 10.31 -15.38 21.51
CA LEU A 15 10.52 -15.47 20.08
C LEU A 15 11.70 -14.58 19.62
N ARG A 16 12.81 -14.63 20.36
CA ARG A 16 13.97 -13.71 20.24
C ARG A 16 14.56 -13.52 18.83
N ASN A 17 14.35 -14.47 17.92
CA ASN A 17 14.88 -14.42 16.56
C ASN A 17 13.79 -14.31 15.48
N THR A 18 12.53 -14.28 15.89
CA THR A 18 11.43 -14.17 14.96
C THR A 18 11.25 -12.68 14.72
N LYS A 19 11.50 -12.21 13.50
CA LYS A 19 11.15 -10.85 13.13
C LYS A 19 9.63 -10.76 13.01
N CYS A 20 8.96 -10.82 14.15
CA CYS A 20 7.52 -10.72 14.23
C CYS A 20 7.11 -9.25 14.31
N ILE A 21 6.02 -8.92 13.64
CA ILE A 21 5.42 -7.60 13.64
C ILE A 21 4.03 -7.72 14.25
N VAL A 22 3.83 -7.08 15.40
CA VAL A 22 2.55 -7.01 16.08
C VAL A 22 1.87 -5.67 15.77
N ASN A 23 0.66 -5.72 15.24
CA ASN A 23 -0.19 -4.56 14.99
C ASN A 23 -1.52 -4.68 15.75
N GLU A 24 -2.15 -3.56 16.09
CA GLU A 24 -3.47 -3.53 16.74
C GLU A 24 -4.46 -2.75 15.87
N GLU A 25 -5.62 -3.37 15.55
CA GLU A 25 -6.69 -2.69 14.83
C GLU A 25 -8.06 -3.11 15.38
N GLY A 26 -8.86 -2.12 15.79
CA GLY A 26 -10.22 -2.35 16.29
C GLY A 26 -10.24 -3.29 17.50
N ASN A 27 -10.86 -4.47 17.36
CA ASN A 27 -10.96 -5.50 18.40
C ASN A 27 -9.89 -6.60 18.28
N TYR A 28 -8.91 -6.46 17.38
CA TYR A 28 -7.95 -7.50 17.06
C TYR A 28 -6.50 -7.03 17.25
N ILE A 29 -5.64 -7.98 17.59
CA ILE A 29 -4.18 -7.83 17.54
C ILE A 29 -3.68 -8.78 16.45
N TYR A 30 -3.00 -8.25 15.46
CA TYR A 30 -2.42 -9.01 14.36
C TYR A 30 -0.96 -9.30 14.66
N ILE A 31 -0.56 -10.55 14.50
CA ILE A 31 0.81 -11.02 14.67
C ILE A 31 1.24 -11.54 13.30
N HIS A 32 2.21 -10.86 12.70
CA HIS A 32 2.80 -11.19 11.42
C HIS A 32 4.19 -11.74 11.65
N PHE A 33 4.53 -12.83 10.97
CA PHE A 33 5.89 -13.37 10.96
C PHE A 33 6.49 -13.10 9.58
N GLU A 34 7.77 -12.74 9.51
CA GLU A 34 8.47 -12.50 8.21
C GLU A 34 8.29 -13.68 7.24
N LEU A 35 8.19 -14.90 7.76
CA LEU A 35 8.07 -16.14 7.00
C LEU A 35 6.63 -16.64 6.81
N ILE A 36 5.62 -16.01 7.44
CA ILE A 36 4.21 -16.41 7.34
C ILE A 36 3.43 -15.25 6.74
N GLN A 37 3.10 -15.35 5.44
CA GLN A 37 2.28 -14.35 4.74
C GLN A 37 0.84 -14.27 5.28
N ASP A 38 0.39 -15.27 6.04
CA ASP A 38 -0.93 -15.32 6.64
C ASP A 38 -0.91 -14.79 8.09
N SER A 39 -1.66 -13.72 8.32
CA SER A 39 -1.74 -13.08 9.63
C SER A 39 -2.45 -13.95 10.66
N ILE A 40 -1.82 -14.09 11.81
CA ILE A 40 -2.47 -14.56 13.03
C ILE A 40 -3.18 -13.35 13.62
N ARG A 41 -4.46 -13.47 13.98
CA ARG A 41 -5.17 -12.40 14.69
C ARG A 41 -5.76 -12.90 15.98
N LEU A 42 -5.55 -12.15 17.05
CA LEU A 42 -6.05 -12.41 18.38
C LEU A 42 -7.23 -11.50 18.68
N ASN A 43 -8.38 -12.07 19.01
CA ASN A 43 -9.53 -11.29 19.43
C ASN A 43 -9.31 -10.79 20.87
N LYS A 44 -9.27 -9.47 21.06
CA LYS A 44 -9.01 -8.83 22.37
C LYS A 44 -10.10 -9.06 23.42
N LYS A 45 -11.31 -9.46 23.01
CA LYS A 45 -12.45 -9.72 23.90
C LYS A 45 -12.53 -11.19 24.29
N THR A 46 -12.34 -12.08 23.32
CA THR A 46 -12.52 -13.52 23.55
C THR A 46 -11.20 -14.25 23.84
N HIS A 47 -10.05 -13.58 23.65
CA HIS A 47 -8.71 -14.16 23.74
C HIS A 47 -8.49 -15.39 22.85
N LYS A 48 -9.30 -15.49 21.78
CA LYS A 48 -9.18 -16.58 20.80
C LYS A 48 -8.30 -16.13 19.66
N LEU A 49 -7.30 -16.94 19.32
CA LEU A 49 -6.63 -16.82 18.05
C LEU A 49 -7.56 -17.21 16.91
N GLN A 50 -7.45 -16.44 15.85
CA GLN A 50 -8.01 -16.73 14.56
C GLN A 50 -6.85 -16.68 13.59
N TYR A 51 -6.65 -17.78 12.90
CA TYR A 51 -5.68 -17.88 11.83
C TYR A 51 -6.44 -17.59 10.54
N ARG A 52 -5.83 -16.92 9.56
CA ARG A 52 -6.40 -16.82 8.21
C ARG A 52 -6.51 -18.20 7.51
N LEU A 53 -6.04 -19.25 8.17
CA LEU A 53 -5.80 -20.56 7.62
C LEU A 53 -7.01 -21.48 7.75
N SER A 54 -8.02 -21.30 6.89
CA SER A 54 -9.01 -22.35 6.61
C SER A 54 -8.47 -23.47 5.71
N LYS A 55 -7.15 -23.53 5.47
CA LYS A 55 -6.47 -24.50 4.59
C LYS A 55 -5.19 -25.12 5.19
N TRP A 56 -4.89 -24.91 6.47
CA TRP A 56 -3.60 -25.32 7.04
C TRP A 56 -3.35 -26.82 7.03
N ASP A 57 -4.37 -27.62 7.39
CA ASP A 57 -4.28 -29.09 7.35
C ASP A 57 -3.97 -29.64 5.95
N LEU A 58 -4.37 -28.90 4.90
CA LEU A 58 -4.10 -29.25 3.52
C LEU A 58 -2.73 -28.74 3.07
N TRP A 59 -2.30 -27.57 3.53
CA TRP A 59 -1.05 -26.93 3.10
C TRP A 59 0.19 -27.62 3.72
N ILE A 60 0.15 -27.91 5.02
CA ILE A 60 1.20 -28.64 5.76
C ILE A 60 1.39 -30.05 5.20
N LYS A 61 0.29 -30.75 4.92
CA LYS A 61 0.33 -32.07 4.27
C LYS A 61 0.85 -32.01 2.83
N SER A 62 0.69 -30.88 2.15
CA SER A 62 1.06 -30.73 0.73
C SER A 62 2.50 -30.30 0.48
N LEU A 63 3.20 -29.73 1.47
CA LEU A 63 4.48 -29.07 1.21
C LEU A 63 5.74 -29.80 1.66
N GLU A 64 5.64 -30.98 2.28
CA GLU A 64 6.82 -31.68 2.82
C GLU A 64 7.74 -30.72 3.63
N ILE A 65 7.16 -29.68 4.26
CA ILE A 65 7.92 -28.69 5.02
C ILE A 65 8.51 -29.43 6.20
N ASP A 66 9.84 -29.39 6.29
CA ASP A 66 10.58 -29.92 7.42
C ASP A 66 9.96 -29.37 8.72
N LEU A 67 9.53 -30.30 9.59
CA LEU A 67 8.99 -29.99 10.92
C LEU A 67 10.01 -29.23 11.79
N ASN A 68 11.27 -29.16 11.36
CA ASN A 68 12.33 -28.35 11.94
C ASN A 68 12.44 -26.92 11.40
N SER A 69 11.54 -26.49 10.51
CA SER A 69 11.55 -25.10 10.04
C SER A 69 11.21 -24.14 11.19
N GLU A 70 11.92 -23.01 11.25
CA GLU A 70 11.74 -21.99 12.30
C GLU A 70 10.26 -21.62 12.47
N ILE A 71 9.50 -21.56 11.37
CA ILE A 71 8.04 -21.34 11.33
C ILE A 71 7.25 -22.25 12.29
N PHE A 72 7.54 -23.57 12.33
CA PHE A 72 6.83 -24.50 13.21
C PHE A 72 7.14 -24.24 14.68
N TYR A 73 8.39 -23.85 14.98
CA TYR A 73 8.81 -23.49 16.34
C TYR A 73 8.04 -22.27 16.85
N GLU A 74 7.95 -21.20 16.03
CA GLU A 74 7.24 -19.96 16.38
C GLU A 74 5.74 -20.18 16.63
N LEU A 75 5.12 -21.02 15.79
CA LEU A 75 3.69 -21.34 15.91
C LEU A 75 3.38 -22.22 17.12
N ASN A 76 4.20 -23.22 17.40
CA ASN A 76 4.04 -24.08 18.58
C ASN A 76 4.14 -23.27 19.87
N ILE A 77 5.05 -22.30 19.90
CA ILE A 77 5.20 -21.39 21.04
C ILE A 77 3.96 -20.52 21.23
N LEU A 78 3.42 -19.93 20.16
CA LEU A 78 2.19 -19.15 20.25
C LEU A 78 1.02 -20.01 20.74
N GLN A 79 0.90 -21.24 20.25
CA GLN A 79 -0.12 -22.19 20.69
C GLN A 79 0.04 -22.53 22.18
N GLU A 80 1.26 -22.82 22.63
CA GLU A 80 1.56 -23.10 24.03
C GLU A 80 1.20 -21.91 24.96
N LEU A 81 1.43 -20.67 24.51
CA LEU A 81 1.04 -19.48 25.27
C LEU A 81 -0.47 -19.32 25.44
N ILE A 82 -1.24 -19.81 24.47
CA ILE A 82 -2.70 -19.78 24.52
C ILE A 82 -3.22 -20.90 25.40
N ASP A 83 -2.72 -22.10 25.19
CA ASP A 83 -3.14 -23.31 25.92
C ASP A 83 -2.87 -23.15 27.42
N ASN A 84 -1.79 -22.46 27.79
CA ASN A 84 -1.45 -22.15 29.17
C ASN A 84 -2.04 -20.83 29.69
N GLU A 85 -2.94 -20.20 28.94
CA GLU A 85 -3.56 -18.88 29.23
C GLU A 85 -2.59 -17.70 29.41
N LYS A 86 -1.27 -17.91 29.29
CA LYS A 86 -0.22 -16.88 29.43
C LYS A 86 -0.40 -15.72 28.45
N ILE A 87 -1.00 -15.96 27.28
CA ILE A 87 -1.29 -14.91 26.31
C ILE A 87 -2.23 -13.84 26.89
N LYS A 88 -3.16 -14.24 27.78
CA LYS A 88 -4.09 -13.32 28.44
C LYS A 88 -3.33 -12.37 29.37
N ASP A 89 -2.43 -12.89 30.19
CA ASP A 89 -1.58 -12.09 31.09
C ASP A 89 -0.64 -11.16 30.34
N ILE A 90 -0.23 -11.54 29.13
CA ILE A 90 0.56 -10.68 28.24
C ILE A 90 -0.29 -9.53 27.70
N ILE A 91 -1.52 -9.82 27.26
CA ILE A 91 -2.45 -8.81 26.71
C ILE A 91 -2.96 -7.85 27.79
N GLU A 92 -3.21 -8.36 29.00
CA GLU A 92 -3.80 -7.61 30.11
C GLU A 92 -2.74 -7.00 31.04
N GLY A 93 -1.47 -7.36 30.84
CA GLY A 93 -0.35 -6.88 31.63
C GLY A 93 -0.11 -5.37 31.51
N VAL A 94 0.51 -4.80 32.56
CA VAL A 94 0.89 -3.38 32.57
C VAL A 94 2.06 -3.14 31.63
N ASP A 95 1.91 -2.13 30.78
CA ASP A 95 2.90 -1.72 29.80
C ASP A 95 3.81 -0.63 30.36
N ILE A 96 5.04 -0.97 30.71
CA ILE A 96 5.99 -0.03 31.32
C ILE A 96 7.06 0.31 30.28
N ILE A 97 7.21 1.60 29.98
CA ILE A 97 8.40 2.12 29.30
C ILE A 97 9.53 2.08 30.32
N GLU A 98 10.55 1.28 30.04
CA GLU A 98 11.76 1.20 30.86
C GLU A 98 12.73 2.32 30.49
N ASN A 99 12.86 2.61 29.20
CA ASN A 99 13.74 3.63 28.67
C ASN A 99 12.94 4.60 27.79
N SER A 100 12.57 5.76 28.31
CA SER A 100 11.78 6.72 27.52
C SER A 100 12.66 7.44 26.50
N LEU A 101 12.72 6.91 25.27
CA LEU A 101 13.42 7.51 24.14
C LEU A 101 12.43 8.25 23.24
N PRO A 102 12.67 9.53 22.87
CA PRO A 102 11.77 10.27 22.01
C PRO A 102 11.82 9.74 20.58
N VAL A 103 10.68 9.64 19.92
CA VAL A 103 10.57 9.26 18.51
C VAL A 103 9.66 10.23 17.79
N TYR A 104 10.08 10.66 16.60
CA TYR A 104 9.42 11.70 15.82
C TYR A 104 8.99 11.14 14.47
N SER A 105 7.77 11.47 14.06
CA SER A 105 7.21 11.16 12.75
C SER A 105 6.57 12.40 12.12
N ILE A 106 6.34 12.38 10.81
CA ILE A 106 5.62 13.45 10.11
C ILE A 106 4.27 12.93 9.64
N ILE A 107 3.19 13.42 10.24
CA ILE A 107 1.81 13.06 9.87
C ILE A 107 1.13 14.31 9.32
N ASN A 108 0.63 14.22 8.08
CA ASN A 108 -0.05 15.34 7.39
C ASN A 108 0.76 16.65 7.41
N GLY A 109 2.09 16.54 7.24
CA GLY A 109 3.00 17.69 7.22
C GLY A 109 3.29 18.31 8.60
N LYS A 110 2.82 17.69 9.69
CA LYS A 110 3.12 18.12 11.06
C LYS A 110 4.03 17.12 11.73
N ILE A 111 4.96 17.63 12.53
CA ILE A 111 5.74 16.78 13.41
C ILE A 111 4.86 16.26 14.54
N VAL A 112 4.94 14.97 14.77
CA VAL A 112 4.30 14.26 15.88
C VAL A 112 5.42 13.64 16.70
N GLU A 113 5.38 13.87 18.00
CA GLU A 113 6.32 13.30 18.97
C GLU A 113 5.62 12.17 19.72
N SER A 114 6.36 11.10 19.95
CA SER A 114 5.98 9.95 20.77
C SER A 114 7.24 9.44 21.50
N VAL A 115 7.15 8.32 22.20
CA VAL A 115 8.25 7.67 22.90
C VAL A 115 8.29 6.16 22.63
N THR A 116 9.49 5.59 22.74
CA THR A 116 9.80 4.16 22.55
C THR A 116 10.85 3.68 23.56
N ASP A 117 11.00 2.38 23.75
CA ASP A 117 12.04 1.74 24.58
C ASP A 117 13.39 1.56 23.84
N ASP A 118 13.39 1.48 22.51
CA ASP A 118 14.56 1.23 21.65
C ASP A 118 14.32 1.77 20.22
N TYR A 119 15.38 2.13 19.50
CA TYR A 119 15.31 2.48 18.08
C TYR A 119 15.50 1.30 17.13
N ASN A 120 15.98 0.15 17.62
CA ASN A 120 16.13 -1.06 16.81
C ASN A 120 14.76 -1.56 16.31
N ILE A 121 14.72 -2.09 15.10
CA ILE A 121 13.52 -2.65 14.48
C ILE A 121 13.57 -4.18 14.53
N PRO A 122 12.46 -4.88 14.83
CA PRO A 122 11.11 -4.35 15.04
C PRO A 122 10.89 -3.74 16.43
N ASN A 123 10.25 -2.56 16.47
CA ASN A 123 9.77 -1.95 17.72
C ASN A 123 8.50 -1.10 17.49
N VAL A 124 7.89 -0.61 18.57
CA VAL A 124 6.67 0.19 18.54
C VAL A 124 6.74 1.39 19.48
N THR A 125 5.94 2.41 19.19
CA THR A 125 5.75 3.58 20.05
C THR A 125 4.88 3.27 21.28
N ILE A 126 4.78 4.17 22.25
CA ILE A 126 3.89 4.04 23.42
C ILE A 126 2.42 3.91 23.06
N GLU A 127 1.99 4.52 21.95
CA GLU A 127 0.64 4.36 21.42
C GLU A 127 0.43 2.97 20.79
N GLY A 128 1.51 2.24 20.52
CA GLY A 128 1.53 0.94 19.88
C GLY A 128 1.68 1.00 18.36
N GLU A 129 2.15 2.12 17.81
CA GLU A 129 2.41 2.26 16.38
C GLU A 129 3.73 1.57 16.00
N ILE A 130 3.74 0.81 14.90
CA ILE A 130 4.94 0.11 14.44
C ILE A 130 5.97 1.10 13.90
N MET A 131 7.17 1.06 14.49
CA MET A 131 8.29 1.86 14.04
C MET A 131 8.87 1.29 12.74
N GLN A 132 9.21 2.18 11.81
CA GLN A 132 9.87 1.84 10.55
C GLN A 132 10.99 2.83 10.26
N ASP A 133 12.07 2.37 9.62
CA ASP A 133 13.28 3.15 9.35
C ASP A 133 13.05 4.47 8.61
N HIS A 134 11.95 4.57 7.85
CA HIS A 134 11.63 5.70 6.98
C HIS A 134 10.47 6.56 7.49
N THR A 135 9.89 6.23 8.65
CA THR A 135 8.75 6.96 9.21
C THR A 135 8.97 7.44 10.63
N HIS A 136 9.89 6.82 11.38
CA HIS A 136 10.17 7.09 12.78
C HIS A 136 11.63 7.44 12.99
N PHE A 137 11.91 8.58 13.65
CA PHE A 137 13.26 9.13 13.75
C PHE A 137 13.60 9.55 15.19
N PRO A 138 14.85 9.37 15.65
CA PRO A 138 15.30 9.83 16.96
C PRO A 138 15.23 11.35 17.19
N THR A 139 15.20 12.16 16.12
CA THR A 139 15.20 13.62 16.24
C THR A 139 14.21 14.29 15.27
N PRO A 140 13.68 15.47 15.63
CA PRO A 140 12.84 16.28 14.73
C PRO A 140 13.51 16.61 13.41
N LYS A 141 14.82 16.91 13.48
CA LYS A 141 15.61 17.29 12.32
C LYS A 141 15.70 16.15 11.31
N GLN A 142 15.98 14.93 11.76
CA GLN A 142 16.03 13.75 10.89
C GLN A 142 14.66 13.49 10.24
N ALA A 143 13.57 13.60 11.00
CA ALA A 143 12.22 13.44 10.45
C ALA A 143 11.90 14.45 9.34
N ILE A 144 12.25 15.72 9.57
CA ILE A 144 12.06 16.80 8.59
C ILE A 144 12.94 16.60 7.35
N GLU A 145 14.22 16.31 7.53
CA GLU A 145 15.17 16.11 6.42
C GLU A 145 14.75 14.95 5.53
N TYR A 146 14.35 13.82 6.13
CA TYR A 146 13.86 12.66 5.39
C TYR A 146 12.57 13.00 4.63
N ASN A 147 11.60 13.64 5.30
CA ASN A 147 10.33 13.98 4.66
C ASN A 147 10.51 14.97 3.50
N ILE A 148 11.39 15.97 3.64
CA ILE A 148 11.75 16.88 2.53
C ILE A 148 12.32 16.10 1.34
N LYS A 149 13.24 15.16 1.59
CA LYS A 149 13.84 14.32 0.55
C LYS A 149 12.76 13.49 -0.17
N GLU A 150 11.87 12.86 0.58
CA GLU A 150 10.76 12.06 0.06
C GLU A 150 9.78 12.90 -0.77
N LYS A 151 9.42 14.11 -0.29
CA LYS A 151 8.55 15.03 -1.05
C LYS A 151 9.21 15.55 -2.32
N LYS A 152 10.51 15.86 -2.30
CA LYS A 152 11.26 16.21 -3.52
C LYS A 152 11.24 15.07 -4.54
N ALA A 153 11.47 13.83 -4.09
CA ALA A 153 11.40 12.66 -4.95
C ALA A 153 9.98 12.46 -5.54
N SER A 154 8.95 12.63 -4.71
CA SER A 154 7.54 12.55 -5.11
C SER A 154 7.18 13.60 -6.15
N ILE A 155 7.58 14.86 -5.93
CA ILE A 155 7.38 15.96 -6.90
C ILE A 155 8.06 15.61 -8.22
N SER A 156 9.33 15.20 -8.19
CA SER A 156 10.07 14.83 -9.40
C SER A 156 9.37 13.72 -10.20
N LEU A 157 8.89 12.68 -9.52
CA LEU A 157 8.13 11.60 -10.15
C LEU A 157 6.83 12.09 -10.78
N LEU A 158 6.07 12.93 -10.06
CA LEU A 158 4.81 13.47 -10.54
C LEU A 158 5.01 14.43 -11.71
N THR A 159 6.02 15.30 -11.68
CA THR A 159 6.38 16.18 -12.81
C THR A 159 6.68 15.37 -14.07
N ARG A 160 7.45 14.26 -13.94
CA ARG A 160 7.71 13.38 -15.08
C ARG A 160 6.41 12.80 -15.65
N ARG A 161 5.49 12.36 -14.78
CA ARG A 161 4.18 11.84 -15.21
C ARG A 161 3.35 12.88 -15.92
N VAL A 162 3.31 14.12 -15.42
CA VAL A 162 2.62 15.24 -16.08
C VAL A 162 3.18 15.44 -17.49
N ASN A 163 4.51 15.55 -17.63
CA ASN A 163 5.15 15.73 -18.94
C ASN A 163 4.86 14.58 -19.91
N ASP A 164 4.80 13.34 -19.41
CA ASP A 164 4.49 12.18 -20.23
C ASP A 164 3.04 12.20 -20.72
N GLU A 165 2.09 12.62 -19.86
CA GLU A 165 0.69 12.79 -20.25
C GLU A 165 0.48 13.98 -21.20
N GLU A 166 1.20 15.09 -21.01
CA GLU A 166 1.19 16.23 -21.94
C GLU A 166 1.63 15.84 -23.35
N LYS A 167 2.68 15.01 -23.48
CA LYS A 167 3.12 14.48 -24.78
C LYS A 167 2.08 13.57 -25.43
N LYS A 168 1.34 12.79 -24.65
CA LYS A 168 0.25 11.96 -25.18
C LYS A 168 -0.90 12.84 -25.66
N LEU A 169 -1.24 13.88 -24.90
CA LEU A 169 -2.26 14.86 -25.26
C LEU A 169 -1.90 15.56 -26.57
N GLU A 170 -0.65 16.01 -26.73
CA GLU A 170 -0.18 16.64 -27.97
C GLU A 170 -0.38 15.73 -29.20
N LYS A 171 -0.04 14.45 -29.08
CA LYS A 171 -0.25 13.46 -30.15
C LYS A 171 -1.72 13.31 -30.52
N LEU A 172 -2.60 13.22 -29.52
CA LEU A 172 -4.04 13.10 -29.75
C LEU A 172 -4.61 14.35 -30.45
N THR A 173 -4.22 15.55 -29.99
CA THR A 173 -4.60 16.82 -30.63
C THR A 173 -4.13 16.90 -32.08
N HIS A 174 -2.91 16.41 -32.36
CA HIS A 174 -2.41 16.36 -33.74
C HIS A 174 -3.24 15.41 -34.61
N MET A 175 -3.54 14.20 -34.12
CA MET A 175 -4.38 13.23 -34.81
C MET A 175 -5.79 13.78 -35.08
N GLU A 176 -6.41 14.44 -34.10
CA GLU A 176 -7.72 15.09 -34.24
C GLU A 176 -7.69 16.12 -35.38
N LYS A 177 -6.65 16.96 -35.42
CA LYS A 177 -6.48 17.96 -36.48
C LYS A 177 -6.31 17.33 -37.86
N GLU A 178 -5.51 16.27 -37.98
CA GLU A 178 -5.35 15.54 -39.26
C GLU A 178 -6.67 14.93 -39.74
N ILE A 179 -7.43 14.31 -38.83
CA ILE A 179 -8.75 13.75 -39.15
C ILE A 179 -9.69 14.86 -39.63
N GLY A 180 -9.73 16.01 -38.94
CA GLY A 180 -10.55 17.15 -39.34
C GLY A 180 -10.20 17.66 -40.75
N LEU A 181 -8.90 17.77 -41.08
CA LEU A 181 -8.45 18.16 -42.42
C LEU A 181 -8.86 17.15 -43.50
N ARG A 182 -8.76 15.85 -43.21
CA ARG A 182 -9.19 14.79 -44.14
C ARG A 182 -10.70 14.85 -44.39
N LEU A 183 -11.51 15.02 -43.34
CA LEU A 183 -12.96 15.15 -43.47
C LEU A 183 -13.36 16.36 -44.31
N ASN A 184 -12.72 17.52 -44.10
CA ASN A 184 -12.95 18.71 -44.92
C ASN A 184 -12.61 18.47 -46.40
N LYS A 185 -11.52 17.77 -46.69
CA LYS A 185 -11.14 17.40 -48.07
C LYS A 185 -12.20 16.49 -48.71
N ILE A 186 -12.69 15.48 -47.98
CA ILE A 186 -13.73 14.57 -48.46
C ILE A 186 -15.02 15.34 -48.75
N ASN A 187 -15.47 16.21 -47.84
CA ASN A 187 -16.67 17.02 -48.05
C ASN A 187 -16.56 17.92 -49.29
N ASN A 188 -15.39 18.51 -49.54
CA ASN A 188 -15.17 19.32 -50.74
C ASN A 188 -15.22 18.51 -52.03
N LEU A 189 -14.75 17.25 -52.02
CA LEU A 189 -14.83 16.36 -53.18
C LEU A 189 -16.29 15.95 -53.45
N ILE A 190 -17.03 15.55 -52.42
CA ILE A 190 -18.45 15.20 -52.53
C ILE A 190 -19.25 16.39 -53.10
N ASN A 191 -19.01 17.61 -52.59
CA ASN A 191 -19.69 18.81 -53.08
C ASN A 191 -19.37 19.10 -54.56
N LYS A 192 -18.12 18.90 -54.99
CA LYS A 192 -17.74 19.06 -56.41
C LYS A 192 -18.40 18.01 -57.31
N GLU A 193 -18.46 16.75 -56.88
CA GLU A 193 -19.14 15.69 -57.64
C GLU A 193 -20.64 15.96 -57.75
N ASN A 194 -21.29 16.40 -56.68
CA ASN A 194 -22.70 16.78 -56.70
C ASN A 194 -22.99 17.94 -57.68
N ILE A 195 -22.12 18.96 -57.73
CA ILE A 195 -22.23 20.06 -58.70
C ILE A 195 -22.10 19.55 -60.14
N ASN A 196 -21.15 18.63 -60.39
CA ASN A 196 -20.96 18.05 -61.72
C ASN A 196 -22.18 17.20 -62.16
N ILE A 197 -22.80 16.45 -61.25
CA ILE A 197 -24.02 15.68 -61.55
C ILE A 197 -25.19 16.62 -61.90
N ILE A 198 -25.35 17.73 -61.18
CA ILE A 198 -26.39 18.75 -61.48
C ILE A 198 -26.15 19.36 -62.87
N ASN A 199 -24.89 19.65 -63.23
CA ASN A 199 -24.55 20.18 -64.55
C ASN A 199 -24.77 19.18 -65.69
N LEU A 200 -24.59 17.87 -65.45
CA LEU A 200 -24.87 16.81 -66.42
C LEU A 200 -26.37 16.53 -66.61
N HIS A 201 -27.19 16.85 -65.60
CA HIS A 201 -28.65 16.69 -65.65
C HIS A 201 -29.42 17.98 -65.89
N SER A 202 -28.74 19.09 -66.15
CA SER A 202 -29.38 20.32 -66.62
C SER A 202 -29.73 20.14 -68.12
N PRO A 203 -31.01 20.04 -68.51
CA PRO A 203 -31.37 19.90 -69.92
C PRO A 203 -30.89 21.14 -70.66
N SER A 204 -30.16 20.93 -71.77
CA SER A 204 -29.90 21.97 -72.76
C SER A 204 -31.25 22.45 -73.27
N ILE A 205 -31.70 23.60 -72.77
CA ILE A 205 -32.78 24.35 -73.39
C ILE A 205 -32.19 24.87 -74.69
N ASP A 206 -32.28 24.06 -75.73
CA ASP A 206 -32.10 24.51 -77.10
C ASP A 206 -33.20 25.54 -77.36
N ASN A 207 -32.84 26.81 -77.23
CA ASN A 207 -33.56 27.91 -77.84
C ASN A 207 -33.48 27.70 -79.36
N GLN A 208 -34.35 26.86 -79.90
CA GLN A 208 -34.71 26.93 -81.30
C GLN A 208 -35.54 28.20 -81.48
N GLY A 209 -34.84 29.26 -81.90
CA GLY A 209 -35.50 30.40 -82.50
C GLY A 209 -36.18 29.97 -83.80
N ASN A 210 -37.49 30.24 -83.86
CA ASN A 210 -38.20 30.77 -85.03
C ASN A 210 -39.56 31.31 -84.58
#